data_AF-A0A968DL36-F1
#
_entry.id   AF-A0A968DL36-F1
#
_cell.length_a   1.000
_cell.length_b   1.000
_cell.length_c   1.000
_cell.angle_alpha   90.00
_cell.angle_beta   90.00
_cell.angle_gamma   90.00
#
_symmetry.space_group_name_H-M   'P 1'
#
loop_
_entity.id
_entity.type
_entity.pdbx_description
1 polymer ?
#
loop_
_entity_poly.entity_id
_entity_poly.type
_entity_poly.pdbx_seq_one_letter_code
_entity_poly.pdbx_strand_id
1 'polypeptide(L)' 'MGQIERLEALLAGPFAEKAPSDVVDKERQKLVDYKDKAAKINSQLKTLE' A
#
# COMPACT_ATOMS: atom_id res chain seq x y z
N MET A 1 -4.34 -3.45 11.78
CA MET A 1 -4.04 -2.00 11.77
C MET A 1 -2.68 -1.75 11.15
N GLY A 2 -2.55 -2.08 9.86
CA GLY A 2 -1.36 -1.83 9.06
C GLY A 2 -1.51 -0.55 8.22
N GLN A 3 -0.37 0.06 7.90
CA GLN A 3 -0.32 1.22 7.00
C GLN A 3 -0.85 0.90 5.60
N ILE A 4 -0.72 -0.37 5.17
CA ILE A 4 -1.30 -0.91 3.93
C ILE A 4 -2.83 -0.85 3.96
N GLU A 5 -3.48 -1.42 4.97
CA GLU A 5 -4.94 -1.46 5.08
C GLU A 5 -5.56 -0.05 5.05
N ARG A 6 -4.91 0.92 5.70
CA ARG A 6 -5.34 2.33 5.70
C ARG A 6 -5.22 2.98 4.33
N LEU A 7 -4.12 2.71 3.62
CA LEU A 7 -3.91 3.20 2.25
C LEU A 7 -4.88 2.57 1.26
N GLU A 8 -5.18 1.28 1.39
CA GLU A 8 -6.19 0.61 0.56
C GLU A 8 -7.57 1.20 0.77
N ALA A 9 -7.98 1.41 2.03
CA ALA A 9 -9.27 2.05 2.33
C ALA A 9 -9.33 3.50 1.82
N LEU A 10 -8.22 4.26 1.93
CA LEU A 10 -8.14 5.63 1.43
C LEU A 10 -8.27 5.68 -0.10
N LEU A 11 -7.53 4.81 -0.81
CA LEU A 11 -7.52 4.73 -2.27
C LEU A 11 -8.78 4.09 -2.87
N ALA A 12 -9.56 3.36 -2.08
CA ALA A 12 -10.88 2.85 -2.45
C ALA A 12 -12.01 3.86 -2.17
N GLY A 13 -11.71 4.96 -1.46
CA GLY A 13 -12.67 5.97 -1.04
C GLY A 13 -12.66 7.24 -1.90
N PRO A 14 -13.39 8.28 -1.45
CA PRO A 14 -13.59 9.53 -2.21
C PRO A 14 -12.29 10.32 -2.43
N PHE A 15 -11.20 9.96 -1.75
CA PHE A 15 -9.89 10.54 -2.00
C PHE A 15 -9.42 10.24 -3.43
N ALA A 16 -9.60 9.01 -3.92
CA ALA A 16 -9.16 8.65 -5.27
C ALA A 16 -9.97 9.36 -6.38
N GLU A 17 -11.18 9.82 -6.07
CA GLU A 17 -12.05 10.53 -7.02
C GLU A 17 -11.86 12.05 -6.98
N LYS A 18 -11.51 12.60 -5.82
CA LYS A 18 -11.45 14.06 -5.60
C LYS A 18 -10.03 14.62 -5.59
N ALA A 19 -9.02 13.81 -5.32
CA ALA A 19 -7.64 14.25 -5.29
C ALA A 19 -7.05 14.36 -6.71
N PRO A 20 -6.02 15.20 -6.92
CA PRO A 20 -5.32 15.25 -8.20
C PRO A 20 -4.72 13.90 -8.56
N SER A 21 -4.79 13.50 -9.83
CA SER A 21 -4.33 12.19 -10.29
C SER A 21 -2.86 11.92 -9.91
N ASP A 22 -1.98 12.93 -9.99
CA ASP A 22 -0.57 12.81 -9.58
C ASP A 22 -0.39 12.39 -8.11
N VAL A 23 -1.28 12.86 -7.22
CA VAL A 23 -1.27 12.49 -5.80
C VAL A 23 -1.81 11.08 -5.60
N VAL A 24 -2.90 10.72 -6.30
CA VAL A 24 -3.49 9.38 -6.24
C VAL A 24 -2.50 8.33 -6.77
N ASP A 25 -1.80 8.62 -7.87
CA ASP A 25 -0.76 7.76 -8.43
C ASP A 25 0.41 7.59 -7.47
N LYS A 26 0.88 8.65 -6.81
CA LYS A 26 1.92 8.56 -5.77
C LYS A 26 1.51 7.66 -4.62
N GLU A 27 0.28 7.80 -4.11
CA GLU A 27 -0.22 6.97 -3.01
C GLU A 27 -0.42 5.52 -3.45
N ARG A 28 -0.84 5.26 -4.70
CA ARG A 28 -0.90 3.92 -5.29
C ARG A 28 0.49 3.29 -5.39
N GLN A 29 1.49 4.04 -5.87
CA GLN A 29 2.86 3.57 -5.95
C GLN A 29 3.40 3.22 -4.56
N LYS A 30 3.12 4.06 -3.56
CA LYS A 30 3.50 3.82 -2.16
C LYS A 30 2.85 2.56 -1.58
N LEU A 31 1.58 2.31 -1.92
CA LEU A 31 0.89 1.09 -1.52
C LEU A 31 1.56 -0.16 -2.11
N VAL A 32 1.94 -0.11 -3.40
CA VAL A 32 2.68 -1.20 -4.06
C VAL A 32 4.02 -1.45 -3.36
N ASP A 33 4.78 -0.39 -3.08
CA ASP A 33 6.06 -0.44 -2.37
C ASP A 33 5.93 -1.09 -0.98
N TYR A 34 4.87 -0.76 -0.24
CA TYR A 34 4.62 -1.36 1.07
C TYR A 34 4.22 -2.83 0.97
N LYS A 35 3.41 -3.21 -0.02
CA LYS A 35 3.03 -4.61 -0.26
C LYS A 35 4.25 -5.45 -0.64
N ASP A 36 5.14 -4.95 -1.49
CA ASP A 36 6.39 -5.62 -1.85
C ASP A 36 7.29 -5.84 -0.62
N LYS A 37 7.51 -4.80 0.18
CA LYS A 37 8.31 -4.90 1.41
C LYS A 37 7.70 -5.90 2.40
N ALA A 38 6.39 -5.86 2.58
CA ALA A 38 5.69 -6.81 3.44
C ALA A 38 5.82 -8.24 2.92
N ALA A 39 5.71 -8.46 1.60
CA ALA A 39 5.90 -9.76 0.99
C ALA A 39 7.34 -10.27 1.18
N LYS A 40 8.35 -9.41 1.00
CA LYS A 40 9.76 -9.74 1.22
C LYS A 40 10.03 -10.14 2.68
N ILE A 41 9.53 -9.35 3.64
CA ILE A 41 9.67 -9.66 5.07
C ILE A 41 9.00 -11.00 5.40
N ASN A 42 7.76 -11.21 4.95
CA ASN A 42 7.07 -12.48 5.16
C ASN A 42 7.82 -13.66 4.52
N SER A 43 8.39 -13.47 3.34
CA SER A 43 9.20 -14.50 2.69
C SER A 43 10.46 -14.82 3.51
N GLN A 44 11.12 -13.81 4.08
CA GLN A 44 12.29 -14.03 4.93
C GLN A 44 11.92 -14.75 6.23
N LEU A 45 10.79 -14.38 6.85
CA LEU A 45 10.29 -15.06 8.05
C LEU A 45 9.99 -16.54 7.77
N LYS A 46 9.32 -16.85 6.66
CA LYS A 46 9.04 -18.24 6.26
C LYS A 46 10.29 -19.08 5.99
N THR A 47 11.38 -18.45 5.55
CA THR A 47 12.66 -19.14 5.31
C THR A 47 13.44 -19.40 6.61
N LEU A 48 13.09 -18.71 7.70
CA LEU A 48 13.70 -18.87 9.02
C LEU A 48 12.96 -19.86 9.93
N GLU A 49 11.76 -20.30 9.53
CA GLU A 49 10.97 -21.35 10.18
C GLU A 49 11.36 -22.76 9.68
#